data_AF-A0A3N5HY65-F1
#
_entry.id   AF-A0A3N5HY65-F1
#
_cell.length_a   1.000
_cell.length_b   1.000
_cell.length_c   1.000
_cell.angle_alpha   90.00
_cell.angle_beta   90.00
_cell.angle_gamma   90.00
#
_symmetry.space_group_name_H-M   'P 1'
#
loop_
_entity.id
_entity.type
_entity.pdbx_description
1 polymer ?
#
loop_
_entity_poly.entity_id
_entity_poly.type
_entity_poly.pdbx_seq_one_letter_code
_entity_poly.pdbx_strand_id
1 'polypeptide(L)'
;MKRLFVFPLLAALYAGLLPAANLADRKVLTLEGAKAMAAAAEAEAVKNKWNVVITILDESGTPIYMQRMDGTQLGSVEVATQKAKYALLFKRPTKAFDDAVAGGRSVIMRLPGAVPVE
;
A
#
# COMPACT_ATOMS: atom_id res chain seq x y z
N MET A 1 -17.39 29.61 -60.67
CA MET A 1 -16.09 28.91 -60.62
C MET A 1 -15.51 29.03 -59.22
N LYS A 2 -15.23 27.87 -58.60
CA LYS A 2 -14.23 27.59 -57.55
C LYS A 2 -14.46 28.16 -56.13
N ARG A 3 -14.22 27.25 -55.16
CA ARG A 3 -14.06 27.42 -53.70
C ARG A 3 -15.40 27.32 -52.96
N LEU A 4 -15.64 26.36 -52.07
CA LEU A 4 -14.86 26.14 -50.85
C LEU A 4 -15.24 24.78 -50.18
N PHE A 5 -14.76 23.65 -50.70
CA PHE A 5 -14.85 22.32 -50.03
C PHE A 5 -13.58 22.05 -49.20
N VAL A 6 -13.29 22.88 -48.19
CA VAL A 6 -12.05 22.79 -47.37
C VAL A 6 -12.33 22.41 -45.91
N PHE A 7 -13.61 22.20 -45.52
CA PHE A 7 -13.97 21.98 -44.12
C PHE A 7 -13.88 20.55 -43.56
N PRO A 8 -14.00 19.44 -44.33
CA PRO A 8 -13.94 18.11 -43.71
C PRO A 8 -12.50 17.61 -43.50
N LEU A 9 -11.51 18.21 -44.19
CA LEU A 9 -10.12 17.79 -44.09
C LEU A 9 -9.41 18.32 -42.83
N LEU A 10 -9.87 19.46 -42.27
CA LEU A 10 -9.27 20.04 -41.06
C LEU A 10 -9.64 19.30 -39.77
N ALA A 11 -10.82 18.67 -39.72
CA ALA A 11 -11.28 17.93 -38.55
C ALA A 11 -10.54 16.58 -38.37
N ALA A 12 -10.17 15.93 -39.48
CA ALA A 12 -9.40 14.68 -39.45
C ALA A 12 -7.94 14.88 -39.00
N LEU A 13 -7.39 16.09 -39.14
CA LEU A 13 -6.03 16.41 -38.73
C LEU A 13 -5.89 16.61 -37.20
N TYR A 14 -7.00 16.89 -36.50
CA TYR A 14 -6.99 17.11 -35.05
C TYR A 14 -7.08 15.82 -34.20
N ALA A 15 -7.58 14.72 -34.78
CA ALA A 15 -7.76 13.46 -34.06
C ALA A 15 -6.43 12.71 -33.79
N GLY A 16 -5.35 13.05 -34.51
CA GLY A 16 -4.02 12.44 -34.34
C GLY A 16 -3.09 13.15 -33.35
N LEU A 17 -3.54 14.25 -32.72
CA LEU A 17 -2.68 15.10 -31.87
C LEU A 17 -2.86 14.88 -30.36
N LEU A 18 -3.64 13.88 -29.94
CA LEU A 18 -3.68 13.49 -28.54
C LEU A 18 -2.46 12.62 -28.24
N PRO A 19 -1.51 13.06 -27.39
CA PRO A 19 -0.41 12.20 -26.99
C PRO A 19 -0.97 10.93 -26.37
N ALA A 20 -0.56 9.77 -26.88
CA ALA A 20 -0.88 8.49 -26.27
C ALA A 20 -0.43 8.56 -24.80
N ALA A 21 -1.35 8.23 -23.88
CA ALA A 21 -1.05 8.26 -22.46
C ALA A 21 0.16 7.36 -22.18
N ASN A 22 1.23 7.93 -21.61
CA ASN A 22 2.41 7.19 -21.20
C ASN A 22 2.09 6.48 -19.87
N LEU A 23 1.52 5.28 -19.97
CA LEU A 23 1.10 4.46 -18.84
C LEU A 23 2.14 3.37 -18.59
N ALA A 24 2.49 3.18 -17.32
CA ALA A 24 3.35 2.08 -16.90
C ALA A 24 2.50 0.86 -16.53
N ASP A 25 2.92 -0.32 -17.00
CA ASP A 25 2.40 -1.58 -16.50
C ASP A 25 2.97 -1.88 -15.12
N ARG A 26 2.14 -2.42 -14.23
CA ARG A 26 2.56 -2.85 -12.89
C ARG A 26 1.86 -4.12 -12.46
N LYS A 27 2.57 -4.92 -11.65
CA LYS A 27 1.97 -6.03 -10.92
C LYS A 27 1.18 -5.48 -9.73
N VAL A 28 0.03 -6.08 -9.47
CA VAL A 28 -0.86 -5.77 -8.35
C VAL A 28 -1.01 -6.99 -7.47
N LEU A 29 -1.17 -6.77 -6.17
CA LEU A 29 -1.38 -7.85 -5.22
C LEU A 29 -2.81 -8.36 -5.33
N THR A 30 -2.98 -9.67 -5.53
CA THR A 30 -4.30 -10.29 -5.54
C THR A 30 -4.76 -10.65 -4.13
N LEU A 31 -6.07 -10.77 -3.93
CA LEU A 31 -6.63 -11.26 -2.66
C LEU A 31 -6.10 -12.67 -2.31
N GLU A 32 -5.91 -13.54 -3.31
CA GLU A 32 -5.33 -14.86 -3.12
C GLU A 32 -3.90 -14.78 -2.58
N GLY A 33 -3.06 -13.92 -3.16
CA GLY A 33 -1.71 -13.66 -2.68
C GLY A 33 -1.71 -13.12 -1.24
N ALA A 34 -2.62 -12.20 -0.93
CA ALA A 34 -2.77 -11.67 0.42
C ALA A 34 -3.14 -12.76 1.43
N LYS A 35 -4.11 -13.64 1.11
CA LYS A 35 -4.47 -14.76 1.97
C LYS A 35 -3.32 -15.74 2.18
N ALA A 36 -2.52 -16.01 1.14
CA ALA A 36 -1.34 -16.87 1.27
C ALA A 36 -0.29 -16.25 2.21
N MET A 37 -0.05 -14.95 2.12
CA MET A 37 0.83 -14.22 3.05
C MET A 37 0.30 -14.27 4.49
N ALA A 38 -1.01 -14.09 4.67
CA ALA A 38 -1.63 -14.14 5.99
C ALA A 38 -1.54 -15.53 6.61
N ALA A 39 -1.78 -16.59 5.83
CA ALA A 39 -1.64 -17.97 6.30
C ALA A 39 -0.22 -18.29 6.77
N ALA A 40 0.81 -17.79 6.05
CA ALA A 40 2.20 -17.97 6.47
C ALA A 40 2.50 -17.23 7.78
N ALA A 41 2.00 -16.00 7.94
CA ALA A 41 2.15 -15.24 9.17
C ALA A 41 1.41 -15.87 10.36
N GLU A 42 0.20 -16.39 10.13
CA GLU A 42 -0.58 -17.12 11.13
C GLU A 42 0.13 -18.39 11.59
N ALA A 43 0.71 -19.18 10.67
CA ALA A 43 1.43 -20.39 11.01
C ALA A 43 2.60 -20.11 11.98
N GLU A 44 3.36 -19.03 11.75
CA GLU A 44 4.43 -18.63 12.65
C GLU A 44 3.89 -18.09 13.98
N ALA A 45 2.79 -17.31 13.97
CA ALA A 45 2.16 -16.84 15.20
C ALA A 45 1.67 -18.01 16.07
N VAL A 46 1.02 -19.01 15.48
CA VAL A 46 0.55 -20.22 16.17
C VAL A 46 1.72 -21.01 16.75
N LYS A 47 2.80 -21.21 15.98
CA LYS A 47 4.02 -21.89 16.44
C LYS A 47 4.63 -21.20 17.67
N ASN A 48 4.58 -19.87 17.73
CA ASN A 48 5.10 -19.08 18.84
C ASN A 48 4.05 -18.77 19.93
N LYS A 49 2.81 -19.27 19.79
CA LYS A 49 1.69 -19.02 20.70
C LYS A 49 1.35 -17.53 20.86
N TRP A 50 1.42 -16.77 19.76
CA TRP A 50 1.03 -15.36 19.73
C TRP A 50 -0.39 -15.20 19.20
N ASN A 51 -1.19 -14.36 19.88
CA ASN A 51 -2.47 -13.90 19.38
C ASN A 51 -2.26 -12.56 18.68
N VAL A 52 -2.38 -12.54 17.35
CA VAL A 52 -2.04 -11.36 16.53
C VAL A 52 -3.19 -10.90 15.64
N VAL A 53 -3.07 -9.65 15.17
CA VAL A 53 -3.80 -9.15 14.00
C VAL A 53 -2.82 -9.11 12.84
N ILE A 54 -3.26 -9.64 11.69
CA ILE A 54 -2.52 -9.60 10.43
C ILE A 54 -3.31 -8.73 9.46
N THR A 55 -2.71 -7.63 9.02
CA THR A 55 -3.31 -6.69 8.05
C THR A 55 -2.42 -6.58 6.82
N ILE A 56 -3.01 -6.73 5.64
CA ILE A 56 -2.33 -6.63 4.35
C ILE A 56 -3.01 -5.55 3.52
N LEU A 57 -2.23 -4.62 3.02
CA LEU A 57 -2.68 -3.51 2.19
C LEU A 57 -2.35 -3.75 0.72
N ASP A 58 -3.13 -3.16 -0.16
CA ASP A 58 -2.72 -2.93 -1.56
C ASP A 58 -1.85 -1.66 -1.70
N GLU A 59 -1.49 -1.35 -2.93
CA GLU A 59 -0.77 -0.13 -3.28
C GLU A 59 -1.51 1.17 -3.01
N SER A 60 -2.84 1.15 -2.84
CA SER A 60 -3.63 2.33 -2.49
C SER A 60 -3.48 2.69 -1.02
N GLY A 61 -2.92 1.78 -0.21
CA GLY A 61 -2.86 1.91 1.25
C GLY A 61 -4.14 1.47 1.94
N THR A 62 -5.00 0.75 1.23
CA THR A 62 -6.26 0.22 1.76
C THR A 62 -6.10 -1.27 2.08
N PRO A 63 -6.62 -1.75 3.22
CA PRO A 63 -6.61 -3.18 3.52
C PRO A 63 -7.37 -3.98 2.48
N ILE A 64 -6.68 -4.95 1.87
CA ILE A 64 -7.32 -5.98 1.03
C ILE A 64 -7.63 -7.24 1.82
N TYR A 65 -6.91 -7.46 2.92
CA TYR A 65 -7.14 -8.58 3.82
C TYR A 65 -6.75 -8.21 5.25
N MET A 66 -7.59 -8.59 6.21
CA MET A 66 -7.30 -8.48 7.63
C MET A 66 -7.89 -9.68 8.36
N GLN A 67 -7.11 -10.30 9.23
CA GLN A 67 -7.59 -11.31 10.17
C GLN A 67 -7.10 -11.00 11.58
N ARG A 68 -7.93 -11.28 12.58
CA ARG A 68 -7.62 -11.13 14.00
C ARG A 68 -7.82 -12.47 14.67
N MET A 69 -6.78 -12.97 15.32
CA MET A 69 -6.87 -14.20 16.11
C MET A 69 -7.67 -13.97 17.38
N ASP A 70 -8.33 -15.03 17.86
CA ASP A 70 -9.07 -14.99 19.13
C ASP A 70 -8.14 -14.66 20.30
N GLY A 71 -8.66 -13.94 21.29
CA GLY A 71 -7.87 -13.48 22.44
C GLY A 71 -6.84 -12.38 22.15
N THR A 72 -6.82 -11.81 20.93
CA THR A 72 -5.96 -10.66 20.61
C THR A 72 -6.54 -9.36 21.17
N GLN A 73 -5.67 -8.50 21.73
CA GLN A 73 -6.03 -7.17 22.22
C GLN A 73 -6.69 -6.32 21.12
N LEU A 74 -7.79 -5.62 21.46
CA LEU A 74 -8.54 -4.82 20.47
C LEU A 74 -7.69 -3.71 19.83
N GLY A 75 -6.79 -3.11 20.61
CA GLY A 75 -5.85 -2.09 20.10
C GLY A 75 -4.91 -2.60 19.00
N SER A 76 -4.64 -3.90 18.94
CA SER A 76 -3.76 -4.48 17.92
C SER A 76 -4.34 -4.37 16.50
N VAL A 77 -5.65 -4.16 16.34
CA VAL A 77 -6.28 -3.92 15.03
C VAL A 77 -5.75 -2.65 14.40
N GLU A 78 -5.74 -1.57 15.18
CA GLU A 78 -5.23 -0.28 14.72
C GLU A 78 -3.71 -0.35 14.55
N VAL A 79 -2.99 -0.95 15.51
CA VAL A 79 -1.54 -1.11 15.44
C VAL A 79 -1.12 -1.86 14.16
N ALA A 80 -1.72 -3.00 13.86
CA ALA A 80 -1.39 -3.78 12.65
C ALA A 80 -1.65 -2.98 11.37
N THR A 81 -2.78 -2.26 11.32
CA THR A 81 -3.13 -1.40 10.18
C THR A 81 -2.13 -0.26 10.00
N GLN A 82 -1.73 0.40 11.08
CA GLN A 82 -0.75 1.48 11.03
C GLN A 82 0.66 0.97 10.68
N LYS A 83 1.10 -0.18 11.22
CA LYS A 83 2.38 -0.79 10.84
C LYS A 83 2.41 -1.14 9.34
N ALA A 84 1.30 -1.65 8.79
CA ALA A 84 1.21 -1.93 7.37
C ALA A 84 1.25 -0.65 6.51
N LYS A 85 0.54 0.42 6.91
CA LYS A 85 0.58 1.72 6.23
C LYS A 85 1.97 2.34 6.29
N TYR A 86 2.63 2.25 7.45
CA TYR A 86 4.01 2.67 7.63
C TYR A 86 4.94 1.97 6.65
N ALA A 87 4.87 0.64 6.58
CA ALA A 87 5.72 -0.15 5.70
C ALA A 87 5.51 0.24 4.22
N LEU A 88 4.27 0.52 3.82
CA LEU A 88 3.94 0.99 2.48
C LEU A 88 4.52 2.39 2.20
N LEU A 89 4.33 3.36 3.10
CA LEU A 89 4.72 4.75 2.90
C LEU A 89 6.24 4.94 2.97
N PHE A 90 6.90 4.33 3.94
CA PHE A 90 8.34 4.50 4.19
C PHE A 90 9.21 3.44 3.51
N LYS A 91 8.59 2.43 2.89
CA LYS A 91 9.25 1.31 2.19
C LYS A 91 10.32 0.62 3.04
N ARG A 92 10.05 0.47 4.34
CA ARG A 92 10.95 -0.13 5.34
C ARG A 92 10.13 -0.68 6.51
N PRO A 93 10.63 -1.67 7.26
CA PRO A 93 9.95 -2.16 8.46
C PRO A 93 9.90 -1.08 9.55
N THR A 94 8.87 -1.13 10.38
CA THR A 94 8.70 -0.24 11.56
C THR A 94 9.89 -0.32 12.52
N LYS A 95 10.52 -1.50 12.63
CA LYS A 95 11.76 -1.75 13.39
C LYS A 95 12.88 -0.77 13.11
N ALA A 96 13.04 -0.36 11.85
CA ALA A 96 14.12 0.56 11.49
C ALA A 96 13.97 1.93 12.19
N PHE A 97 12.73 2.37 12.44
CA PHE A 97 12.47 3.61 13.16
C PHE A 97 12.39 3.39 14.67
N ASP A 98 11.90 2.24 15.12
CA ASP A 98 11.96 1.83 16.53
C ASP A 98 13.42 1.86 17.04
N ASP A 99 14.33 1.20 16.32
CA ASP A 99 15.77 1.19 16.64
C ASP A 99 16.36 2.60 16.62
N ALA A 100 15.94 3.46 15.69
CA ALA A 100 16.40 4.85 15.60
C ALA A 100 15.90 5.72 16.76
N VAL A 101 14.66 5.51 17.21
CA VAL A 101 14.09 6.19 18.38
C VAL A 101 14.79 5.71 19.65
N ALA A 102 15.01 4.41 19.80
CA ALA A 102 15.79 3.83 20.89
C ALA A 102 17.24 4.38 20.92
N GLY A 103 17.82 4.64 19.75
CA GLY A 103 19.11 5.32 19.59
C GLY A 103 19.10 6.84 19.80
N GLY A 104 17.99 7.42 20.26
CA GLY A 104 17.89 8.84 20.64
C GLY A 104 17.35 9.78 19.56
N ARG A 105 16.97 9.28 18.36
CA ARG A 105 16.37 10.11 17.30
C ARG A 105 14.87 10.35 17.53
N SER A 106 14.53 10.95 18.67
CA SER A 106 13.16 11.21 19.11
C SER A 106 12.32 12.06 18.14
N VAL A 107 12.95 12.81 17.23
CA VAL A 107 12.26 13.56 16.15
C VAL A 107 11.36 12.67 15.29
N ILE A 108 11.66 11.37 15.17
CA ILE A 108 10.85 10.42 14.41
C ILE A 108 9.43 10.29 14.98
N MET A 109 9.25 10.43 16.30
CA MET A 109 7.93 10.38 16.95
C MET A 109 7.00 11.51 16.50
N ARG A 110 7.53 12.57 15.88
CA ARG A 110 6.76 13.70 15.34
C ARG A 110 6.45 13.57 13.86
N LEU A 111 7.00 12.56 13.19
CA LEU A 111 6.80 12.37 11.75
C LEU A 111 5.40 11.79 11.50
N PRO A 112 4.56 12.45 10.67
CA PRO A 112 3.21 11.95 10.38
C PRO A 112 3.24 10.54 9.77
N GLY A 113 2.41 9.64 10.32
CA GLY A 113 2.33 8.25 9.87
C GLY A 113 3.49 7.36 10.35
N ALA A 114 4.46 7.89 11.10
CA ALA A 114 5.49 7.08 11.73
C ALA A 114 4.91 6.32 12.93
N VAL A 115 5.04 5.00 12.93
CA VAL A 115 4.75 4.14 14.08
C VAL A 115 5.99 3.33 14.46
N PRO A 116 6.95 3.94 15.17
CA PRO A 116 8.16 3.26 15.64
C PRO A 116 7.81 2.35 16.82
N VAL A 117 7.23 1.19 16.49
CA VAL A 117 6.81 0.18 17.47
C VAL A 117 7.12 -1.20 16.91
N GLU A 118 7.90 -1.99 17.65
CA GLU A 118 8.08 -3.43 17.46
C GLU A 118 7.77 -4.23 18.72
#